data_AF-A0A7J7H3G7-F1
#
_entry.id   AF-A0A7J7H3G7-F1
#
_cell.length_a   1.000
_cell.length_b   1.000
_cell.length_c   1.000
_cell.angle_alpha   90.00
_cell.angle_beta   90.00
_cell.angle_gamma   90.00
#
_symmetry.space_group_name_H-M   'P 1'
#
loop_
_entity.id
_entity.type
_entity.pdbx_description
1 polymer ?
#
loop_
_entity_poly.entity_id
_entity_poly.type
_entity_poly.pdbx_seq_one_letter_code
_entity_poly.pdbx_strand_id
1 'polypeptide(L)'
;MTVWLFVVLILSSSYTASLSSRLTVQKHRPTVTDVNELIKNGDYVGYRSGSFIADIMMDMGFDKSKITPCKSRDECNEAISKGSKNGGMSALFGVAPYNKLFVSRYCGKYTTIGPIYRTGGFGFVSLTMLGIMKILL
;
A
#
# COMPACT_ATOMS: atom_id res chain seq x y z
N MET A 1 -2.18 -25.07 49.39
CA MET A 1 -1.36 -25.70 48.32
C MET A 1 -1.83 -25.31 46.92
N THR A 2 -3.14 -25.13 46.68
CA THR A 2 -3.72 -24.84 45.36
C THR A 2 -3.40 -23.44 44.81
N VAL A 3 -3.36 -22.40 45.67
CA VAL A 3 -3.12 -21.00 45.26
C VAL A 3 -1.76 -20.83 44.56
N TRP A 4 -0.71 -21.51 45.05
CA TRP A 4 0.62 -21.45 44.45
C TRP A 4 0.67 -22.03 43.03
N LEU A 5 -0.04 -23.14 42.80
CA LEU A 5 -0.14 -23.76 41.48
C LEU A 5 -0.82 -22.81 40.48
N PHE A 6 -1.85 -22.08 40.89
CA PHE A 6 -2.50 -21.07 40.03
C PHE A 6 -1.55 -19.95 39.62
N VAL A 7 -0.70 -19.45 40.54
CA VAL A 7 0.27 -18.38 40.24
C VAL A 7 1.29 -18.84 39.19
N VAL A 8 1.86 -20.03 39.35
CA VAL A 8 2.83 -20.59 38.37
C VAL A 8 2.19 -20.81 37.00
N LEU A 9 0.93 -21.25 36.98
CA LEU A 9 0.17 -21.46 35.74
C LEU A 9 -0.08 -20.15 34.98
N ILE A 10 -0.45 -19.08 35.69
CA ILE A 10 -0.71 -17.75 35.12
C ILE A 10 0.57 -17.12 34.54
N LEU A 11 1.72 -17.27 35.21
CA LEU A 11 3.00 -16.78 34.68
C LEU A 11 3.39 -17.51 33.39
N SER A 12 3.26 -18.84 33.38
CA SER A 12 3.62 -19.67 32.21
C SER A 12 2.72 -19.38 31.00
N SER A 13 1.42 -19.19 31.23
CA SER A 13 0.47 -18.85 30.16
C SER A 13 0.70 -17.44 29.63
N SER A 14 0.99 -16.46 30.49
CA SER A 14 1.27 -15.08 30.09
C SER A 14 2.58 -14.96 29.30
N TYR A 15 3.61 -15.72 29.69
CA TYR A 15 4.88 -15.78 28.95
C TYR A 15 4.70 -16.42 27.57
N THR A 16 3.97 -17.53 27.50
CA THR A 16 3.65 -18.21 26.24
C THR A 16 2.79 -17.32 25.33
N ALA A 17 1.81 -16.60 25.88
CA ALA A 17 0.97 -15.67 25.13
C ALA A 17 1.79 -14.48 24.57
N SER A 18 2.67 -13.91 25.38
CA SER A 18 3.54 -12.81 24.97
C SER A 18 4.54 -13.24 23.89
N LEU A 19 5.10 -14.44 24.02
CA LEU A 19 6.01 -15.01 23.03
C LEU A 19 5.28 -15.34 21.72
N SER A 20 4.10 -15.95 21.80
CA SER A 20 3.24 -16.25 20.64
C SER A 20 2.80 -14.97 19.91
N SER A 21 2.45 -13.92 20.65
CA SER A 21 2.15 -12.59 20.09
C SER A 21 3.36 -12.00 19.33
N ARG A 22 4.57 -12.13 19.89
CA ARG A 22 5.80 -11.67 19.21
C ARG A 22 6.14 -12.51 17.96
N LEU A 23 5.90 -13.82 17.99
CA LEU A 23 6.12 -14.72 16.86
C LEU A 23 5.10 -14.52 15.72
N THR A 24 3.86 -14.16 16.06
CA THR A 24 2.82 -13.87 15.06
C THR A 24 2.97 -12.49 14.42
N VAL A 25 3.54 -11.51 15.12
CA VAL A 25 3.79 -10.14 14.59
C VAL A 25 4.96 -10.09 13.59
N GLN A 26 5.94 -11.00 13.66
CA GLN A 26 7.14 -10.91 12.81
C GLN A 26 6.95 -11.33 11.35
N LYS A 27 5.77 -11.81 10.95
CA LYS A 27 5.55 -12.37 9.60
C LYS A 27 5.29 -11.34 8.49
N HIS A 28 5.41 -10.03 8.77
CA HIS A 28 5.15 -8.95 7.81
C HIS A 28 6.22 -7.85 7.91
N ARG A 29 7.49 -8.19 7.68
CA ARG A 29 8.48 -7.16 7.32
C ARG A 29 8.55 -7.09 5.81
N PRO A 30 7.91 -6.10 5.19
CA PRO A 30 8.11 -5.90 3.77
C PRO A 30 9.52 -5.36 3.47
N THR A 31 10.05 -5.74 2.30
CA THR A 31 11.41 -5.41 1.83
C THR A 31 11.60 -3.94 1.43
N VAL A 32 10.52 -3.16 1.32
CA VAL A 32 10.57 -1.70 1.10
C VAL A 32 9.80 -1.06 2.24
N THR A 33 10.51 -0.38 3.13
CA THR A 33 9.92 0.04 4.41
C THR A 33 9.27 1.42 4.30
N ASP A 34 9.70 2.23 3.33
CA ASP A 34 9.28 3.63 3.26
C ASP A 34 9.26 4.20 1.84
N VAL A 35 8.34 5.14 1.59
CA VAL A 35 8.27 5.89 0.33
C VAL A 35 9.57 6.69 0.11
N ASN A 36 10.20 7.14 1.19
CA ASN A 36 11.43 7.90 1.15
C ASN A 36 12.61 7.05 0.62
N GLU A 37 12.58 5.73 0.81
CA GLU A 37 13.59 4.82 0.21
C GLU A 37 13.44 4.75 -1.31
N LEU A 38 12.20 4.70 -1.82
CA LEU A 38 11.94 4.69 -3.27
C LEU A 38 12.42 5.99 -3.93
N ILE A 39 12.19 7.14 -3.27
CA ILE A 39 12.66 8.45 -3.73
C ILE A 39 14.19 8.49 -3.71
N LYS A 40 14.82 8.09 -2.59
CA LYS A 40 16.28 8.10 -2.45
C LYS A 40 16.99 7.18 -3.44
N ASN A 41 16.40 6.02 -3.74
CA ASN A 41 16.93 5.08 -4.72
C ASN A 41 16.66 5.51 -6.16
N GLY A 42 15.82 6.52 -6.39
CA GLY A 42 15.44 6.97 -7.74
C GLY A 42 14.65 5.92 -8.52
N ASP A 43 13.87 5.11 -7.81
CA ASP A 43 13.13 3.99 -8.37
C ASP A 43 11.95 4.46 -9.23
N TYR A 44 11.68 3.73 -10.31
CA TYR A 44 10.48 3.94 -11.10
C TYR A 44 9.25 3.44 -10.33
N VAL A 45 8.20 4.26 -10.28
CA VAL A 45 6.97 4.00 -9.57
C VAL A 45 5.77 4.17 -10.48
N GLY A 46 4.78 3.29 -10.34
CA GLY A 46 3.59 3.27 -11.17
C GLY A 46 2.36 3.84 -10.49
N TYR A 47 1.42 4.33 -11.29
CA TYR A 47 0.06 4.66 -10.85
C TYR A 47 -0.95 4.27 -11.93
N ARG A 48 -2.23 4.12 -11.55
CA ARG A 48 -3.29 3.88 -12.53
C ARG A 48 -3.61 5.15 -13.30
N SER A 49 -3.57 5.06 -14.64
CA SER A 49 -3.88 6.19 -15.52
C SER A 49 -5.27 6.78 -15.24
N GLY A 50 -5.38 8.11 -15.29
CA GLY A 50 -6.62 8.85 -14.97
C GLY A 50 -6.91 8.98 -13.48
N SER A 51 -5.94 8.71 -12.60
CA SER A 51 -6.08 8.95 -11.17
C SER A 51 -5.35 10.20 -10.71
N PHE A 52 -5.88 10.82 -9.64
CA PHE A 52 -5.28 11.97 -8.92
C PHE A 52 -3.98 11.61 -8.18
N ILE A 53 -3.56 10.34 -8.25
CA ILE A 53 -2.41 9.82 -7.53
C ILE A 53 -1.12 10.40 -8.09
N ALA A 54 -1.07 10.73 -9.38
CA ALA A 54 0.09 11.37 -9.99
C ALA A 54 0.46 12.70 -9.29
N ASP A 55 -0.53 13.56 -9.05
CA ASP A 55 -0.31 14.86 -8.39
C ASP A 55 0.14 14.67 -6.94
N ILE A 56 -0.47 13.71 -6.24
CA ILE A 56 -0.08 13.36 -4.86
C ILE A 56 1.36 12.82 -4.80
N MET A 57 1.79 12.05 -5.81
CA MET A 57 3.16 11.54 -5.86
C MET A 57 4.18 12.66 -6.13
N MET A 58 3.82 13.63 -6.98
CA MET A 58 4.65 14.81 -7.19
C MET A 58 4.77 15.66 -5.91
N ASP A 59 3.66 15.84 -5.18
CA ASP A 59 3.65 16.55 -3.89
C ASP A 59 4.50 15.83 -2.81
N MET A 60 4.51 14.50 -2.84
CA MET A 60 5.41 13.69 -2.00
C MET A 60 6.90 13.76 -2.39
N GLY A 61 7.24 14.42 -3.51
CA GLY A 61 8.62 14.60 -3.96
C GLY A 61 9.13 13.56 -4.96
N PHE A 62 8.25 12.79 -5.60
CA PHE A 62 8.65 11.96 -6.74
C PHE A 62 8.90 12.81 -7.98
N ASP A 63 9.99 12.50 -8.69
CA ASP A 63 10.29 13.13 -9.97
C ASP A 63 9.29 12.65 -11.05
N LYS A 64 8.73 13.59 -11.81
CA LYS A 64 7.75 13.30 -12.87
C LYS A 64 8.25 12.31 -13.92
N SER A 65 9.56 12.25 -14.18
CA SER A 65 10.17 11.29 -15.10
C SER A 65 10.20 9.85 -14.57
N LYS A 66 10.08 9.68 -13.25
CA LYS A 66 10.08 8.38 -12.55
C LYS A 66 8.68 7.85 -12.28
N ILE A 67 7.65 8.62 -12.61
CA ILE A 67 6.24 8.27 -12.40
C ILE A 67 5.66 7.74 -13.73
N THR A 68 5.40 6.44 -13.79
CA THR A 68 4.93 5.76 -15.01
C THR A 68 3.43 5.45 -14.93
N PRO A 69 2.61 5.89 -15.91
CA PRO A 69 1.21 5.52 -15.95
C PRO A 69 1.03 4.07 -16.41
N CYS A 70 0.30 3.27 -15.63
CA CYS A 70 -0.23 1.98 -16.07
C CYS A 70 -1.64 2.12 -16.60
N LYS A 71 -1.91 1.57 -17.78
CA LYS A 71 -3.27 1.54 -18.34
C LYS A 71 -3.98 0.23 -18.00
N SER A 72 -3.29 -0.90 -18.17
CA SER A 72 -3.85 -2.22 -17.88
C SER A 72 -3.24 -2.85 -16.63
N ARG A 73 -3.99 -3.77 -16.01
CA ARG A 73 -3.50 -4.58 -14.88
C ARG A 73 -2.33 -5.47 -15.30
N ASP A 74 -2.40 -6.05 -16.50
CA ASP A 74 -1.37 -6.97 -16.99
C ASP A 74 -0.06 -6.26 -17.31
N GLU A 75 -0.15 -5.08 -17.93
CA GLU A 75 0.99 -4.17 -18.15
C GLU A 75 1.64 -3.79 -16.82
N CYS A 76 0.82 -3.47 -15.82
CA CYS A 76 1.29 -3.15 -14.48
C CYS A 76 1.98 -4.34 -13.79
N ASN A 77 1.38 -5.54 -13.90
CA ASN A 77 1.98 -6.76 -13.38
C ASN A 77 3.33 -7.07 -14.06
N GLU A 78 3.44 -6.89 -15.38
CA GLU A 78 4.70 -7.09 -16.10
C GLU A 78 5.77 -6.07 -15.66
N ALA A 79 5.41 -4.80 -15.56
CA ALA A 79 6.35 -3.76 -15.16
C ALA A 79 6.80 -3.89 -13.69
N ILE A 80 5.92 -4.28 -12.75
CA ILE A 80 6.34 -4.58 -11.37
C ILE A 80 7.25 -5.82 -11.36
N SER A 81 6.93 -6.84 -12.15
CA SER A 81 7.72 -8.08 -12.22
C SER A 81 9.13 -7.85 -12.80
N LYS A 82 9.28 -6.91 -13.75
CA LYS A 82 10.59 -6.51 -14.28
C LYS A 82 11.44 -5.79 -13.23
N GLY A 83 10.81 -5.00 -12.36
CA GLY A 83 11.47 -4.19 -11.36
C GLY A 83 12.15 -2.95 -11.95
N SER A 84 12.38 -1.93 -11.11
CA SER A 84 12.95 -0.63 -11.50
C SER A 84 14.30 -0.75 -12.24
N LYS A 85 15.16 -1.70 -11.83
CA LYS A 85 16.50 -1.91 -12.44
C LYS A 85 16.46 -2.40 -13.89
N ASN A 86 15.39 -3.06 -14.32
CA ASN A 86 15.25 -3.62 -15.67
C ASN A 86 14.29 -2.80 -16.53
N GLY A 87 14.11 -1.51 -16.23
CA GLY A 87 13.16 -0.63 -16.95
C GLY A 87 11.70 -0.91 -16.63
N GLY A 88 11.42 -1.63 -15.55
CA GLY A 88 10.09 -1.78 -14.96
C GLY A 88 9.84 -0.75 -13.86
N MET A 89 9.07 -1.14 -12.84
CA MET A 89 8.78 -0.32 -11.66
C MET A 89 8.94 -1.12 -10.37
N SER A 90 9.25 -0.42 -9.28
CA SER A 90 9.47 -0.99 -7.95
C SER A 90 8.17 -1.07 -7.14
N ALA A 91 7.26 -0.11 -7.34
CA ALA A 91 6.01 -0.01 -6.59
C ALA A 91 4.86 0.52 -7.44
N LEU A 92 3.63 0.15 -7.07
CA LEU A 92 2.39 0.65 -7.67
C LEU A 92 1.56 1.37 -6.61
N PHE A 93 1.24 2.64 -6.88
CA PHE A 93 0.40 3.48 -6.05
C PHE A 93 -1.03 3.48 -6.57
N GLY A 94 -1.98 3.35 -5.65
CA GLY A 94 -3.38 3.12 -5.92
C GLY A 94 -4.19 3.34 -4.66
N VAL A 95 -5.49 3.58 -4.79
CA VAL A 95 -6.35 3.60 -3.60
C VAL A 95 -6.42 2.20 -3.00
N ALA A 96 -6.53 2.12 -1.66
CA ALA A 96 -6.53 0.87 -0.91
C ALA A 96 -7.41 -0.27 -1.48
N PRO A 97 -8.68 -0.04 -1.90
CA PRO A 97 -9.51 -1.13 -2.44
C PRO A 97 -8.98 -1.67 -3.78
N TYR A 98 -8.39 -0.83 -4.64
CA TYR A 98 -7.80 -1.31 -5.89
C TYR A 98 -6.52 -2.11 -5.63
N ASN A 99 -5.67 -1.67 -4.70
CA ASN A 99 -4.45 -2.40 -4.35
C ASN A 99 -4.78 -3.76 -3.73
N LYS A 100 -5.79 -3.81 -2.85
CA LYS A 100 -6.26 -5.06 -2.25
C LYS A 100 -6.77 -6.04 -3.31
N LEU A 101 -7.53 -5.54 -4.29
CA LEU A 101 -8.00 -6.36 -5.42
C LEU A 101 -6.85 -6.86 -6.29
N PHE A 102 -5.85 -6.01 -6.54
CA PHE A 102 -4.66 -6.37 -7.32
C PHE A 102 -3.85 -7.47 -6.61
N VAL A 103 -3.54 -7.31 -5.32
CA VAL A 103 -2.84 -8.33 -4.52
C VAL A 103 -3.62 -9.64 -4.48
N SER A 104 -4.95 -9.57 -4.31
CA SER A 104 -5.82 -10.76 -4.29
C SER A 104 -5.83 -11.50 -5.63
N ARG A 105 -5.72 -10.78 -6.76
CA ARG A 105 -5.68 -11.37 -8.11
C ARG A 105 -4.39 -12.14 -8.35
N TYR A 106 -3.28 -11.68 -7.80
CA TYR A 106 -1.95 -12.26 -7.99
C TYR A 106 -1.45 -13.02 -6.74
N CYS A 107 -2.38 -13.64 -5.99
CA CYS A 107 -2.18 -14.52 -4.82
C CYS A 107 -0.73 -14.61 -4.29
N GLY A 108 -0.30 -13.58 -3.56
CA GLY A 108 0.98 -13.59 -2.82
C GLY A 108 2.22 -13.17 -3.61
N LYS A 109 2.13 -12.86 -4.91
CA LYS A 109 3.24 -12.26 -5.67
C LYS A 109 3.58 -10.85 -5.22
N TYR A 110 2.56 -10.13 -4.76
CA TYR A 110 2.68 -8.74 -4.32
C TYR A 110 2.15 -8.62 -2.91
N THR A 111 2.70 -7.65 -2.18
CA THR A 111 2.21 -7.26 -0.87
C THR A 111 1.98 -5.76 -0.85
N THR A 112 1.06 -5.30 -0.02
CA THR A 112 0.86 -3.86 0.18
C THR A 112 1.94 -3.37 1.14
N ILE A 113 2.63 -2.30 0.76
CA ILE A 113 3.83 -1.83 1.44
C ILE A 113 3.72 -0.36 1.81
N GLY A 114 4.33 0.00 2.94
CA GLY A 114 4.41 1.38 3.40
C GLY A 114 3.18 1.87 4.18
N PRO A 115 3.22 3.12 4.65
CA PRO A 115 2.10 3.73 5.36
C PRO A 115 0.90 3.93 4.41
N ILE A 116 -0.30 3.70 4.93
CA ILE A 116 -1.54 3.97 4.20
C ILE A 116 -1.79 5.48 4.29
N TYR A 117 -1.41 6.22 3.25
CA TYR A 117 -1.76 7.63 3.12
C TYR A 117 -3.28 7.77 3.02
N ARG A 118 -3.89 8.48 3.98
CA ARG A 118 -5.33 8.78 3.93
C ARG A 118 -5.57 9.78 2.81
N THR A 119 -5.99 9.27 1.67
CA THR A 119 -6.62 10.04 0.61
C THR A 119 -8.12 10.12 0.87
N GLY A 120 -8.80 11.15 0.35
CA GLY A 120 -10.24 11.35 0.55
C GLY A 120 -11.08 10.12 0.17
N GLY A 121 -12.29 10.02 0.74
CA GLY A 121 -13.21 8.90 0.48
C GLY A 121 -13.91 8.99 -0.88
N PHE A 122 -14.56 7.89 -1.29
CA PHE A 122 -15.46 7.88 -2.45
C PHE A 122 -16.77 8.59 -2.11
N GLY A 123 -17.13 9.63 -2.88
CA GLY A 123 -18.42 10.34 -2.77
C GLY A 123 -19.20 10.27 -4.07
N PHE A 124 -20.53 10.15 -3.98
CA PHE A 124 -21.43 10.19 -5.13
C PHE A 124 -22.11 11.56 -5.18
N VAL A 125 -22.10 12.20 -6.36
CA VAL A 125 -22.87 13.44 -6.59
C VAL A 125 -24.16 13.04 -7.30
N SER A 126 -25.29 13.16 -6.62
CA SER A 126 -26.62 13.03 -7.25
C SER A 126 -27.05 14.41 -7.74
N LEU A 127 -26.99 14.63 -9.06
CA LEU A 127 -27.40 15.88 -9.67
C LEU A 127 -28.94 15.91 -9.74
N THR A 128 -29.59 16.44 -8.71
CA THR A 128 -30.99 16.89 -8.81
C THR A 128 -30.96 18.40 -9.01
N MET A 129 -31.51 18.83 -10.15
CA MET A 129 -31.52 20.18 -10.73
C MET A 129 -30.35 20.54 -11.65
N LEU A 130 -30.72 20.67 -12.93
CA LEU A 130 -29.95 21.10 -14.08
C LEU A 130 -29.54 22.57 -13.90
N GLY A 131 -28.43 22.83 -13.22
CA GLY A 131 -27.80 24.15 -13.11
C GLY A 131 -26.38 24.09 -13.62
N ILE A 132 -26.04 24.89 -14.63
CA ILE A 132 -24.71 24.97 -15.26
C ILE A 132 -23.68 25.38 -14.21
N MET A 133 -22.95 24.41 -13.63
CA MET A 133 -21.88 24.68 -12.68
C MET A 133 -20.58 24.95 -13.46
N LYS A 134 -20.24 26.23 -13.61
CA LYS A 134 -18.95 26.67 -14.13
C LYS A 134 -17.90 26.47 -13.03
N ILE A 135 -17.08 25.43 -13.14
CA ILE A 135 -15.90 25.26 -12.30
C ILE A 135 -14.89 26.32 -12.77
N LEU A 136 -14.72 27.39 -11.99
CA LEU A 136 -13.61 28.33 -12.18
C LEU A 136 -12.35 27.66 -11.63
N LEU A 137 -11.36 27.45 -12.50
CA LEU A 137 -9.96 27.39 -12.13
C LEU A 137 -9.41 28.81 -12.08
#